data_AF-M1NZG7-F1
#
_entry.id   AF-M1NZG7-F1
#
_cell.length_a   1.000
_cell.length_b   1.000
_cell.length_c   1.000
_cell.angle_alpha   90.00
_cell.angle_beta   90.00
_cell.angle_gamma   90.00
#
_symmetry.space_group_name_H-M   'P 1'
#
loop_
_entity.id
_entity.type
_entity.pdbx_description
1 polymer ?
#
loop_
_entity_poly.entity_id
_entity_poly.type
_entity_poly.pdbx_seq_one_letter_code
_entity_poly.pdbx_strand_id
1 'polypeptide(L)'
;VDKLFPAKQAAQLKAAVGKSMWQAVHIPTTVSRTCDGGTTSRWSAMQIGMSFIGAYKMCAGEAAVADLAFAAKHAGVIQMADILPARRARGPNEPGGIKFGHFADMVQSDRKYPNDPIRASLEIVAAGTMLFDQIWLGSYMSGGVGFTQYATAAYTDNI
;
A
#
# COMPACT_ATOMS: atom_id res chain seq x y z
N VAL A 1 6.00 -14.07 9.47
CA VAL A 1 5.44 -14.80 8.30
C VAL A 1 4.75 -16.09 8.75
N ASP A 2 5.43 -16.99 9.45
CA ASP A 2 4.88 -18.32 9.82
C ASP A 2 3.57 -18.30 10.62
N LYS A 3 3.33 -17.26 11.43
CA LYS A 3 2.06 -17.09 12.15
C LYS A 3 0.88 -16.72 11.25
N LEU A 4 1.13 -15.99 10.16
CA LEU A 4 0.09 -15.35 9.36
C LEU A 4 -0.29 -16.13 8.10
N PHE A 5 0.60 -16.99 7.63
CA PHE A 5 0.47 -17.71 6.36
C PHE A 5 0.53 -19.23 6.57
N PRO A 6 -0.26 -20.02 5.84
CA PRO A 6 -0.10 -21.47 5.78
C PRO A 6 1.32 -21.88 5.40
N ALA A 7 1.79 -23.04 5.88
CA ALA A 7 3.20 -23.45 5.79
C ALA A 7 3.79 -23.36 4.37
N LYS A 8 3.04 -23.76 3.34
CA LYS A 8 3.48 -23.68 1.93
C LYS A 8 3.68 -22.23 1.47
N GLN A 9 2.71 -21.36 1.72
CA GLN A 9 2.80 -19.93 1.37
C GLN A 9 3.91 -19.24 2.19
N ALA A 10 4.02 -19.55 3.48
CA ALA A 10 5.06 -19.02 4.35
C ALA A 10 6.47 -19.39 3.86
N ALA A 11 6.68 -20.62 3.39
CA ALA A 11 7.95 -21.05 2.81
C ALA A 11 8.30 -20.26 1.54
N GLN A 12 7.32 -20.05 0.64
CA GLN A 12 7.50 -19.24 -0.57
C GLN A 12 7.86 -17.79 -0.24
N LEU A 13 7.12 -17.17 0.68
CA LEU A 13 7.37 -15.78 1.09
C LEU A 13 8.74 -15.62 1.77
N LYS A 14 9.13 -16.55 2.65
CA LYS A 14 10.45 -16.52 3.28
C LYS A 14 11.58 -16.72 2.26
N ALA A 15 11.39 -17.57 1.27
CA ALA A 15 12.36 -17.74 0.18
C ALA A 15 12.49 -16.46 -0.66
N ALA A 16 11.38 -15.79 -0.97
CA ALA A 16 11.38 -14.55 -1.74
C ALA A 16 12.00 -13.36 -0.97
N VAL A 17 11.69 -13.22 0.32
CA VAL A 17 12.27 -12.18 1.19
C VAL A 17 13.74 -12.48 1.51
N GLY A 18 14.11 -13.76 1.58
CA GLY A 18 15.46 -14.19 1.92
C GLY A 18 15.91 -13.68 3.28
N LYS A 19 17.12 -13.12 3.34
CA LYS A 19 17.72 -12.56 4.57
C LYS A 19 17.45 -11.05 4.72
N SER A 20 16.62 -10.46 3.86
CA SER A 20 16.31 -9.03 3.93
C SER A 20 15.35 -8.72 5.09
N MET A 21 15.39 -7.48 5.56
CA MET A 21 14.48 -6.96 6.58
C MET A 21 13.66 -5.82 5.98
N TRP A 22 12.35 -5.82 6.24
CA TRP A 22 11.43 -4.79 5.76
C TRP A 22 10.63 -4.20 6.91
N GLN A 23 10.35 -2.91 6.83
CA GLN A 23 9.50 -2.18 7.78
C GLN A 23 8.19 -1.83 7.10
N ALA A 24 7.06 -2.28 7.66
CA ALA A 24 5.73 -1.86 7.24
C ALA A 24 5.29 -0.66 8.11
N VAL A 25 5.41 0.55 7.58
CA VAL A 25 5.12 1.79 8.31
C VAL A 25 3.73 2.32 7.95
N HIS A 26 2.89 2.52 8.96
CA HIS A 26 1.58 3.13 8.82
C HIS A 26 1.58 4.52 9.49
N ILE A 27 1.32 5.57 8.71
CA ILE A 27 1.21 6.93 9.24
C ILE A 27 -0.19 7.16 9.84
N PRO A 28 -0.40 8.16 10.70
CA PRO A 28 -1.72 8.42 11.27
C PRO A 28 -2.78 8.69 10.20
N THR A 29 -3.95 8.06 10.33
CA THR A 29 -5.06 8.25 9.39
C THR A 29 -5.47 9.72 9.25
N THR A 30 -5.45 10.49 10.34
CA THR A 30 -5.75 11.92 10.30
C THR A 30 -4.78 12.70 9.41
N VAL A 31 -3.49 12.33 9.40
CA VAL A 31 -2.50 12.94 8.49
C VAL A 31 -2.83 12.58 7.05
N SER A 32 -3.09 11.31 6.76
CA SER A 32 -3.45 10.86 5.41
C SER A 32 -4.73 11.52 4.89
N ARG A 33 -5.71 11.79 5.75
CA ARG A 33 -6.97 12.48 5.39
C ARG A 33 -6.79 13.98 5.20
N THR A 34 -5.85 14.59 5.92
CA THR A 34 -5.56 16.03 5.86
C THR A 34 -4.65 16.37 4.68
N CYS A 35 -3.78 15.43 4.30
CA CYS A 35 -2.80 15.57 3.23
C CYS A 35 -3.17 14.66 2.05
N ASP A 36 -2.19 13.90 1.54
CA ASP A 36 -2.32 13.03 0.38
C ASP A 36 -1.51 11.73 0.54
N GLY A 37 -1.59 10.83 -0.43
CA GLY A 37 -0.79 9.60 -0.47
C GLY A 37 0.72 9.86 -0.47
N GLY A 38 1.16 10.92 -1.17
CA GLY A 38 2.56 11.31 -1.31
C GLY A 38 3.23 11.67 0.03
N THR A 39 2.44 12.02 1.03
CA THR A 39 2.90 12.31 2.39
C THR A 39 3.44 11.06 3.10
N THR A 40 2.93 9.86 2.77
CA THR A 40 3.23 8.61 3.49
C THR A 40 4.71 8.29 3.59
N SER A 41 5.41 8.20 2.45
CA SER A 41 6.83 7.82 2.41
C SER A 41 7.72 8.92 3.01
N ARG A 42 7.35 10.19 2.81
CA ARG A 42 8.07 11.33 3.38
C ARG A 42 7.98 11.32 4.89
N TRP A 43 6.77 11.24 5.44
CA TRP A 43 6.54 11.16 6.88
C TRP A 43 7.27 9.96 7.50
N SER A 44 7.14 8.78 6.89
CA SER A 44 7.86 7.57 7.31
C SER A 44 9.36 7.82 7.41
N ALA A 45 9.99 8.33 6.35
CA ALA A 45 11.43 8.57 6.31
C ALA A 45 11.92 9.59 7.36
N MET A 46 11.14 10.63 7.65
CA MET A 46 11.51 11.60 8.69
C MET A 46 11.61 10.92 10.06
N GLN A 47 10.60 10.12 10.40
CA GLN A 47 10.58 9.45 11.70
C GLN A 47 11.59 8.30 11.78
N ILE A 48 11.86 7.59 10.67
CA ILE A 48 12.94 6.60 10.60
C ILE A 48 14.28 7.28 10.86
N GLY A 49 14.59 8.39 10.17
CA GLY A 49 15.85 9.11 10.34
C GLY A 49 16.07 9.58 11.78
N MET A 50 15.06 10.20 12.39
CA MET A 50 15.14 10.64 13.79
C MET A 50 15.29 9.46 14.76
N SER A 51 14.62 8.33 14.49
CA SER A 51 14.74 7.13 15.31
C SER A 51 16.14 6.52 15.21
N PHE A 52 16.76 6.52 14.02
CA PHE A 52 18.15 6.08 13.85
C PHE A 52 19.13 6.96 14.62
N ILE A 53 18.99 8.28 14.53
CA ILE A 53 19.83 9.22 15.28
C ILE A 53 19.75 8.93 16.78
N GLY A 54 18.53 8.79 17.31
CA GLY A 54 18.31 8.51 18.73
C GLY A 54 18.80 7.12 19.16
N ALA A 55 18.51 6.08 18.39
CA ALA A 55 18.82 4.69 18.75
C ALA A 55 20.31 4.36 18.63
N TYR A 56 21.00 4.94 17.64
CA TYR A 56 22.41 4.64 17.35
C TYR A 56 23.39 5.74 17.79
N LYS A 57 22.89 6.77 18.51
CA LYS A 57 23.71 7.89 19.03
C LYS A 57 24.53 8.58 17.93
N MET A 58 23.94 8.73 16.75
CA MET A 58 24.56 9.47 15.65
C MET A 58 24.55 10.97 15.94
N CYS A 59 25.41 11.73 15.25
CA CYS A 59 25.32 13.19 15.30
C CYS A 59 24.04 13.65 14.57
N ALA A 60 23.28 14.55 15.20
CA ALA A 60 22.03 15.05 14.65
C ALA A 60 22.27 16.02 13.48
N GLY A 61 22.47 15.47 12.28
CA GLY A 61 22.68 16.22 11.04
C GLY A 61 24.05 16.04 10.40
N GLU A 62 24.78 14.98 10.71
CA GLU A 62 26.02 14.64 9.97
C GLU A 62 25.74 14.05 8.58
N ALA A 63 26.77 13.97 7.74
CA ALA A 63 26.65 13.52 6.34
C ALA A 63 25.99 12.14 6.19
N ALA A 64 26.26 11.20 7.11
CA ALA A 64 25.67 9.86 7.10
C ALA A 64 24.13 9.86 7.25
N VAL A 65 23.53 10.92 7.80
CA VAL A 65 22.07 11.06 7.88
C VAL A 65 21.46 11.23 6.49
N ALA A 66 22.19 11.79 5.52
CA ALA A 66 21.72 11.91 4.14
C ALA A 66 21.57 10.54 3.47
N ASP A 67 22.46 9.58 3.76
CA ASP A 67 22.37 8.22 3.24
C ASP A 67 21.12 7.50 3.78
N LEU A 68 20.82 7.69 5.08
CA LEU A 68 19.57 7.19 5.67
C LEU A 68 18.34 7.80 4.99
N ALA A 69 18.36 9.10 4.71
CA ALA A 69 17.26 9.76 4.03
C ALA A 69 17.08 9.25 2.59
N PHE A 70 18.16 9.05 1.84
CA PHE A 70 18.11 8.50 0.48
C PHE A 70 17.59 7.06 0.48
N ALA A 71 18.08 6.23 1.41
CA ALA A 71 17.61 4.85 1.59
C ALA A 71 16.10 4.81 1.91
N ALA A 72 15.65 5.60 2.89
CA ALA A 72 14.26 5.57 3.34
C ALA A 72 13.26 6.22 2.36
N LYS A 73 13.71 7.13 1.47
CA LYS A 73 12.83 7.86 0.54
C LYS A 73 12.88 7.37 -0.90
N HIS A 74 13.94 6.66 -1.30
CA HIS A 74 14.14 6.26 -2.69
C HIS A 74 14.67 4.83 -2.83
N ALA A 75 15.87 4.54 -2.32
CA ALA A 75 16.55 3.27 -2.65
C ALA A 75 15.93 2.03 -2.00
N GLY A 76 15.32 2.17 -0.82
CA GLY A 76 14.75 1.08 -0.03
C GLY A 76 13.26 1.20 0.23
N VAL A 77 12.55 2.10 -0.47
CA VAL A 77 11.11 2.29 -0.28
C VAL A 77 10.31 1.54 -1.35
N ILE A 78 9.28 0.82 -0.91
CA ILE A 78 8.24 0.29 -1.79
C ILE A 78 6.98 1.11 -1.53
N GLN A 79 6.56 1.86 -2.55
CA GLN A 79 5.31 2.63 -2.51
C GLN A 79 4.13 1.75 -2.92
N MET A 80 2.92 2.09 -2.45
CA MET A 80 1.71 1.35 -2.83
C MET A 80 1.30 1.63 -4.28
N ALA A 81 1.60 2.83 -4.77
CA ALA A 81 1.29 3.29 -6.11
C ALA A 81 2.34 4.25 -6.65
N ASP A 82 2.55 4.21 -7.96
CA ASP A 82 3.41 5.14 -8.69
C ASP A 82 2.71 6.48 -8.92
N ILE A 83 3.51 7.53 -9.21
CA ILE A 83 3.01 8.86 -9.57
C ILE A 83 2.23 8.84 -10.90
N LEU A 84 1.19 9.67 -11.03
CA LEU A 84 0.37 9.72 -12.24
C LEU A 84 0.77 10.83 -13.22
N PRO A 85 0.56 10.62 -14.54
CA PRO A 85 0.80 11.64 -15.56
C PRO A 85 -0.02 12.91 -15.37
N ALA A 86 0.48 14.03 -15.89
CA ALA A 86 -0.03 15.38 -15.65
C ALA A 86 -1.55 15.57 -15.87
N ARG A 87 -2.16 14.91 -16.87
CA ARG A 87 -3.61 15.01 -17.14
C ARG A 87 -4.47 14.56 -15.96
N ARG A 88 -3.96 13.66 -15.13
CA ARG A 88 -4.60 13.13 -13.91
C ARG A 88 -3.62 13.17 -12.74
N ALA A 89 -2.92 14.31 -12.60
CA ALA A 89 -1.78 14.47 -11.70
C ALA A 89 -2.13 14.10 -10.26
N ARG A 90 -1.41 13.11 -9.73
CA ARG A 90 -1.47 12.66 -8.35
C ARG A 90 -0.10 12.15 -7.95
N GLY A 91 0.27 12.42 -6.70
CA GLY A 91 1.47 11.86 -6.08
C GLY A 91 1.40 10.32 -6.01
N PRO A 92 2.47 9.68 -5.52
CA PRO A 92 2.45 8.25 -5.27
C PRO A 92 1.46 7.90 -4.14
N ASN A 93 1.18 6.61 -3.97
CA ASN A 93 0.20 6.05 -3.01
C ASN A 93 -1.26 6.49 -3.23
N GLU A 94 -1.61 7.01 -4.41
CA GLU A 94 -3.00 7.30 -4.79
C GLU A 94 -3.61 6.15 -5.61
N PRO A 95 -4.94 5.92 -5.55
CA PRO A 95 -5.56 4.72 -6.12
C PRO A 95 -5.21 4.46 -7.59
N GLY A 96 -5.20 5.50 -8.43
CA GLY A 96 -4.99 5.34 -9.87
C GLY A 96 -3.60 4.86 -10.29
N GLY A 97 -2.62 4.81 -9.37
CA GLY A 97 -1.27 4.30 -9.60
C GLY A 97 -1.02 2.92 -8.99
N ILE A 98 -2.02 2.32 -8.31
CA ILE A 98 -1.90 0.96 -7.76
C ILE A 98 -1.99 -0.03 -8.92
N LYS A 99 -1.00 -0.92 -9.05
CA LYS A 99 -1.01 -2.01 -10.03
C LYS A 99 -1.98 -3.09 -9.56
N PHE A 100 -2.74 -3.70 -10.48
CA PHE A 100 -3.74 -4.72 -10.10
C PHE A 100 -3.16 -5.91 -9.35
N GLY A 101 -1.95 -6.36 -9.70
CA GLY A 101 -1.25 -7.42 -8.96
C GLY A 101 -0.93 -7.01 -7.51
N HIS A 102 -0.42 -5.79 -7.30
CA HIS A 102 -0.19 -5.27 -5.94
C HIS A 102 -1.50 -5.15 -5.18
N PHE A 103 -2.57 -4.70 -5.83
CA PHE A 103 -3.87 -4.60 -5.20
C PHE A 103 -4.41 -5.97 -4.78
N ALA A 104 -4.26 -6.98 -5.63
CA ALA A 104 -4.60 -8.37 -5.30
C ALA A 104 -3.84 -8.84 -4.04
N ASP A 105 -2.53 -8.58 -3.95
CA ASP A 105 -1.71 -8.94 -2.79
C ASP A 105 -2.09 -8.18 -1.50
N MET A 106 -2.69 -6.99 -1.60
CA MET A 106 -3.21 -6.26 -0.43
C MET A 106 -4.39 -7.00 0.21
N VAL A 107 -5.21 -7.68 -0.60
CA VAL A 107 -6.38 -8.43 -0.12
C VAL A 107 -5.92 -9.77 0.48
N GLN A 108 -6.27 -10.00 1.75
CA GLN A 108 -5.70 -11.09 2.55
C GLN A 108 -6.52 -12.39 2.50
N SER A 109 -7.39 -12.56 1.51
CA SER A 109 -8.28 -13.73 1.41
C SER A 109 -7.49 -15.02 1.15
N ASP A 110 -6.49 -14.97 0.26
CA ASP A 110 -5.66 -16.12 -0.12
C ASP A 110 -4.94 -16.81 1.05
N ARG A 111 -4.50 -16.04 2.05
CA ARG A 111 -3.85 -16.63 3.23
C ARG A 111 -4.83 -17.18 4.26
N LYS A 112 -6.09 -16.74 4.21
CA LYS A 112 -7.15 -17.14 5.16
C LYS A 112 -7.97 -18.33 4.64
N TYR A 113 -8.25 -18.35 3.33
CA TYR A 113 -9.02 -19.37 2.64
C TYR A 113 -8.22 -19.96 1.46
N PRO A 114 -7.06 -20.58 1.71
CA PRO A 114 -6.10 -20.96 0.66
C PRO A 114 -6.59 -22.05 -0.30
N ASN A 115 -7.69 -22.72 0.03
CA ASN A 115 -8.29 -23.79 -0.78
C ASN A 115 -9.56 -23.34 -1.51
N ASP A 116 -9.91 -22.04 -1.42
CA ASP A 116 -11.07 -21.46 -2.10
C ASP A 116 -10.61 -20.31 -3.03
N PRO A 117 -10.09 -20.66 -4.22
CA PRO A 117 -9.54 -19.67 -5.15
C PRO A 117 -10.63 -18.76 -5.75
N ILE A 118 -11.89 -19.21 -5.78
CA ILE A 118 -13.01 -18.41 -6.26
C ILE A 118 -13.32 -17.31 -5.26
N ARG A 119 -13.43 -17.65 -3.97
CA ARG A 119 -13.58 -16.65 -2.91
C ARG A 119 -12.44 -15.64 -2.92
N ALA A 120 -11.20 -16.10 -3.05
CA ALA A 120 -10.06 -15.20 -3.09
C ALA A 120 -10.17 -14.18 -4.24
N SER A 121 -10.51 -14.67 -5.43
CA SER A 121 -10.71 -13.83 -6.61
C SER A 121 -11.86 -12.83 -6.42
N LEU A 122 -12.99 -13.27 -5.86
CA LEU A 122 -14.15 -12.41 -5.63
C LEU A 122 -13.93 -11.37 -4.53
N GLU A 123 -13.14 -11.67 -3.50
CA GLU A 123 -12.76 -10.69 -2.47
C GLU A 123 -11.83 -9.61 -3.05
N ILE A 124 -10.97 -9.97 -4.03
CA ILE A 124 -10.18 -9.00 -4.80
C ILE A 124 -11.10 -8.12 -5.66
N VAL A 125 -12.09 -8.71 -6.34
CA VAL A 125 -13.09 -7.97 -7.15
C VAL A 125 -13.90 -7.01 -6.28
N ALA A 126 -14.40 -7.47 -5.12
CA ALA A 126 -15.18 -6.65 -4.20
C ALA A 126 -14.38 -5.45 -3.69
N ALA A 127 -13.15 -5.68 -3.21
CA ALA A 127 -12.27 -4.61 -2.76
C ALA A 127 -11.91 -3.66 -3.92
N GLY A 128 -11.67 -4.22 -5.12
CA GLY A 128 -11.22 -3.50 -6.30
C GLY A 128 -12.28 -2.57 -6.85
N THR A 129 -13.51 -3.04 -7.03
CA THR A 129 -14.62 -2.20 -7.51
C THR A 129 -14.99 -1.12 -6.49
N MET A 130 -14.89 -1.40 -5.19
CA MET A 130 -15.05 -0.35 -4.17
C MET A 130 -13.97 0.74 -4.30
N LEU A 131 -12.69 0.37 -4.38
CA LEU A 131 -11.62 1.35 -4.45
C LEU A 131 -11.55 2.06 -5.81
N PHE A 132 -11.57 1.31 -6.90
CA PHE A 132 -11.34 1.83 -8.25
C PHE A 132 -12.60 2.48 -8.85
N ASP A 133 -13.80 1.93 -8.64
CA ASP A 133 -15.00 2.53 -9.22
C ASP A 133 -15.60 3.57 -8.29
N GLN A 134 -15.82 3.25 -7.02
CA GLN A 134 -16.53 4.17 -6.12
C GLN A 134 -15.65 5.35 -5.69
N ILE A 135 -14.43 5.08 -5.23
CA ILE A 135 -13.53 6.13 -4.71
C ILE A 135 -12.74 6.78 -5.85
N TRP A 136 -12.00 6.01 -6.64
CA TRP A 136 -11.11 6.58 -7.64
C TRP A 136 -11.89 7.21 -8.81
N LEU A 137 -12.62 6.41 -9.58
CA LEU A 137 -13.37 6.92 -10.74
C LEU A 137 -14.55 7.80 -10.30
N GLY A 138 -15.33 7.34 -9.31
CA GLY A 138 -16.57 7.96 -8.86
C GLY A 138 -16.40 9.19 -7.97
N SER A 139 -15.18 9.47 -7.49
CA SER A 139 -14.89 10.69 -6.73
C SER A 139 -13.65 11.41 -7.26
N TYR A 140 -12.46 10.81 -7.14
CA TYR A 140 -11.20 11.51 -7.49
C TYR A 140 -11.15 11.99 -8.94
N MET A 141 -11.74 11.24 -9.87
CA MET A 141 -11.76 11.53 -11.30
C MET A 141 -13.10 12.07 -11.81
N SER A 142 -14.12 12.16 -10.95
CA SER A 142 -15.43 12.71 -11.30
C SER A 142 -16.08 13.44 -10.12
N GLY A 143 -16.91 12.75 -9.32
CA GLY A 143 -17.64 13.28 -8.17
C GLY A 143 -19.16 13.32 -8.36
N GLY A 144 -19.87 13.83 -7.35
CA GLY A 144 -21.34 13.90 -7.32
C GLY A 144 -21.97 12.64 -6.75
N VAL A 145 -23.04 12.15 -7.37
CA VAL A 145 -23.73 10.91 -6.95
C VAL A 145 -22.80 9.69 -7.05
N GLY A 146 -21.91 9.70 -8.04
CA GLY A 146 -20.88 8.69 -8.20
C GLY A 146 -21.37 7.36 -8.75
N PHE A 147 -20.60 6.30 -8.50
CA PHE A 147 -20.70 5.02 -9.19
C PHE A 147 -21.01 3.83 -8.26
N THR A 148 -21.81 4.06 -7.24
CA THR A 148 -22.12 3.04 -6.22
C THR A 148 -22.66 1.76 -6.84
N GLN A 149 -23.70 1.84 -7.69
CA GLN A 149 -24.34 0.64 -8.25
C GLN A 149 -23.54 -0.02 -9.38
N TYR A 150 -22.61 0.71 -10.01
CA TYR A 150 -21.64 0.07 -10.90
C TYR A 150 -20.75 -0.89 -10.13
N ALA A 151 -20.28 -0.47 -8.94
CA ALA A 151 -19.42 -1.29 -8.11
C ALA A 151 -20.18 -2.42 -7.39
N THR A 152 -21.33 -2.12 -6.78
CA THR A 152 -22.07 -3.11 -5.96
C THR A 152 -22.48 -4.34 -6.78
N ALA A 153 -22.75 -4.18 -8.08
CA ALA A 153 -23.05 -5.28 -8.97
C ALA A 153 -21.99 -6.40 -8.96
N ALA A 154 -20.74 -6.09 -8.60
CA ALA A 154 -19.64 -7.05 -8.52
C ALA A 154 -19.45 -7.66 -7.12
N TYR A 155 -20.21 -7.23 -6.10
CA TYR A 155 -20.05 -7.72 -4.72
C TYR A 155 -21.35 -7.88 -3.92
N THR A 156 -22.51 -7.83 -4.57
CA THR A 156 -23.82 -8.06 -3.93
C THR A 156 -24.57 -9.24 -4.57
N ASP A 157 -25.56 -9.73 -3.84
CA ASP A 157 -26.60 -10.66 -4.32
C ASP A 157 -26.14 -12.04 -4.82
N ASN A 158 -24.84 -12.35 -4.72
CA ASN A 158 -24.24 -13.61 -5.15
C ASN A 158 -24.57 -13.99 -6.61
N ILE A 159 -24.73 -12.97 -7.48
CA ILE A 159 -24.81 -13.13 -8.94
C ILE A 159 -23.40 -13.43 -9.46
#